data_AF-A0A849E0E4-F1
#
_entry.id   AF-A0A849E0E4-F1
#
_cell.length_a   1.000
_cell.length_b   1.000
_cell.length_c   1.000
_cell.angle_alpha   90.00
_cell.angle_beta   90.00
_cell.angle_gamma   90.00
#
_symmetry.space_group_name_H-M   'P 1'
#
loop_
_entity.id
_entity.type
_entity.pdbx_description
1 polymer ?
#
loop_
_entity_poly.entity_id
_entity_poly.type
_entity_poly.pdbx_seq_one_letter_code
_entity_poly.pdbx_strand_id
1 'polypeptide(L)'
;MKIIRLILILTITSSGFFSLQAASLNEAMQDCAEIKRDLKRLACFDQLSGRATSFVAEEMTEAQTQQVQKVNTETKAVLVTTPKTPESDFGLDTKTKAEEINIITSTIEGEFSGWRKDDEIMLANGQVWKITSGSLFHKATNPKIEIKRGVFGSYRIKVIGLNKTAQVKRIK
;
A
#
# COMPACT_ATOMS: atom_id res chain seq x y z
N MET A 1 -28.61 68.17 -39.21
CA MET A 1 -27.87 69.37 -38.75
C MET A 1 -28.72 70.18 -37.78
N LYS A 2 -28.28 70.27 -36.51
CA LYS A 2 -28.65 71.22 -35.42
C LYS A 2 -28.13 70.60 -34.12
N ILE A 3 -26.83 70.69 -33.85
CA ILE A 3 -26.18 71.74 -33.03
C ILE A 3 -26.78 71.81 -31.62
N ILE A 4 -26.18 71.01 -30.74
CA ILE A 4 -25.55 71.40 -29.46
C ILE A 4 -26.31 72.45 -28.64
N ARG A 5 -26.92 72.00 -27.54
CA ARG A 5 -27.04 72.82 -26.32
C ARG A 5 -26.44 72.06 -25.14
N LEU A 6 -25.26 72.54 -24.79
CA LEU A 6 -24.55 72.40 -23.53
C LEU A 6 -25.51 72.68 -22.36
N ILE A 7 -25.85 71.65 -21.56
CA ILE A 7 -26.36 71.81 -20.21
C ILE A 7 -25.54 70.89 -19.29
N LEU A 8 -24.72 71.55 -18.50
CA LEU A 8 -23.94 71.07 -17.37
C LEU A 8 -24.91 70.59 -16.26
N ILE A 9 -25.03 69.28 -16.03
CA ILE A 9 -25.61 68.72 -14.80
C ILE A 9 -24.60 67.72 -14.21
N LEU A 10 -24.09 68.14 -13.06
CA LEU A 10 -23.29 67.41 -12.09
C LEU A 10 -24.10 66.23 -11.50
N THR A 11 -23.40 65.19 -11.02
CA THR A 11 -23.89 64.03 -10.22
C THR A 11 -24.47 62.88 -11.06
N ILE A 12 -24.09 61.60 -10.95
CA ILE A 12 -23.40 60.80 -9.92
C ILE A 12 -22.54 59.79 -10.69
N THR A 13 -21.21 59.86 -10.61
CA THR A 13 -20.37 58.71 -10.95
C THR A 13 -20.61 57.67 -9.88
N SER A 14 -21.47 56.68 -10.16
CA SER A 14 -21.49 55.45 -9.39
C SER A 14 -20.19 54.72 -9.70
N SER A 15 -19.12 55.16 -9.05
CA SER A 15 -17.93 54.38 -8.84
C SER A 15 -18.42 53.05 -8.27
N GLY A 16 -18.37 51.99 -9.09
CA GLY A 16 -18.46 50.65 -8.59
C GLY A 16 -17.35 50.52 -7.55
N PHE A 17 -17.73 50.59 -6.28
CA PHE A 17 -16.92 50.03 -5.22
C PHE A 17 -16.92 48.53 -5.49
N PHE A 18 -15.98 48.08 -6.33
CA PHE A 18 -15.55 46.71 -6.29
C PHE A 18 -14.92 46.57 -4.91
N SER A 19 -15.70 46.07 -3.96
CA SER A 19 -15.18 45.62 -2.68
C SER A 19 -14.05 44.65 -3.01
N LEU A 20 -12.82 45.07 -2.74
CA LEU A 20 -11.68 44.16 -2.69
C LEU A 20 -11.92 43.31 -1.44
N GLN A 21 -12.77 42.29 -1.58
CA GLN A 21 -13.06 41.39 -0.49
C GLN A 21 -11.78 40.61 -0.25
N ALA A 22 -11.12 40.91 0.87
CA ALA A 22 -10.10 40.05 1.41
C ALA A 22 -10.78 38.70 1.65
N ALA A 23 -10.65 37.78 0.70
CA ALA A 23 -11.16 36.43 0.83
C ALA A 23 -10.59 35.89 2.14
N SER A 24 -11.48 35.62 3.09
CA SER A 24 -11.03 35.11 4.37
C SER A 24 -10.44 33.73 4.14
N LEU A 25 -9.41 33.36 4.92
CA LEU A 25 -8.80 32.03 4.82
C LEU A 25 -9.84 30.90 4.92
N ASN A 26 -10.88 31.11 5.74
CA ASN A 26 -11.97 30.15 5.93
C ASN A 26 -12.87 30.01 4.68
N GLU A 27 -13.08 31.08 3.93
CA GLU A 27 -13.87 31.07 2.68
C GLU A 27 -13.12 30.31 1.57
N ALA A 28 -11.82 30.59 1.41
CA ALA A 28 -10.98 29.84 0.48
C ALA A 28 -10.91 28.32 0.82
N MET A 29 -10.95 27.96 2.10
CA MET A 29 -11.02 26.56 2.52
C MET A 29 -12.35 25.87 2.14
N GLN A 30 -13.47 26.60 2.21
CA GLN A 30 -14.78 26.09 1.81
C GLN A 30 -14.86 25.86 0.30
N ASP A 31 -14.32 26.79 -0.49
CA ASP A 31 -14.26 26.67 -1.95
C ASP A 31 -13.48 25.43 -2.40
N CYS A 32 -12.33 25.14 -1.77
CA CYS A 32 -11.57 23.93 -2.09
C CYS A 32 -12.36 22.65 -1.73
N ALA A 33 -13.17 22.67 -0.67
CA ALA A 33 -13.92 21.50 -0.22
C ALA A 33 -15.05 21.09 -1.18
N GLU A 34 -15.61 22.05 -1.93
CA GLU A 34 -16.70 21.78 -2.89
C GLU A 34 -16.23 21.06 -4.17
N ILE A 35 -14.92 21.04 -4.45
CA ILE A 35 -14.36 20.40 -5.63
C ILE A 35 -14.56 18.87 -5.58
N LYS A 36 -15.34 18.33 -6.53
CA LYS A 36 -15.67 16.89 -6.60
C LYS A 36 -14.55 15.97 -7.05
N ARG A 37 -13.57 16.46 -7.82
CA ARG A 37 -12.45 15.63 -8.28
C ARG A 37 -11.34 15.61 -7.24
N ASP A 38 -11.03 14.44 -6.72
CA ASP A 38 -10.09 14.28 -5.59
C ASP A 38 -8.71 14.92 -5.84
N LEU A 39 -8.11 14.70 -7.02
CA LEU A 39 -6.81 15.29 -7.36
C LEU A 39 -6.85 16.82 -7.46
N LYS A 40 -7.95 17.41 -7.95
CA LYS A 40 -8.10 18.87 -8.03
C LYS A 40 -8.33 19.49 -6.66
N ARG A 41 -9.10 18.82 -5.81
CA ARG A 41 -9.33 19.23 -4.42
C ARG A 41 -8.02 19.25 -3.63
N LEU A 42 -7.20 18.20 -3.77
CA LEU A 42 -5.91 18.11 -3.09
C LEU A 42 -4.96 19.25 -3.52
N ALA A 43 -4.83 19.47 -4.83
CA ALA A 43 -4.00 20.57 -5.36
C ALA A 43 -4.45 21.96 -4.87
N CYS A 44 -5.77 22.19 -4.72
CA CYS A 44 -6.33 23.42 -4.19
C CYS A 44 -5.86 23.69 -2.74
N PHE A 45 -5.88 22.67 -1.88
CA PHE A 45 -5.40 22.79 -0.49
C PHE A 45 -3.88 22.95 -0.40
N ASP A 46 -3.12 22.29 -1.28
CA ASP A 46 -1.66 22.43 -1.35
C ASP A 46 -1.25 23.86 -1.75
N GLN A 47 -2.02 24.50 -2.65
CA GLN A 47 -1.83 25.91 -3.01
C GLN A 47 -2.15 26.87 -1.85
N LEU A 48 -3.26 26.66 -1.13
CA LEU A 48 -3.61 27.49 0.03
C LEU A 48 -2.60 27.36 1.18
N SER A 49 -2.03 26.17 1.37
CA SER A 49 -0.99 25.94 2.39
C SER A 49 0.40 26.43 1.99
N GLY A 50 0.55 27.03 0.80
CA GLY A 50 1.84 27.48 0.27
C GLY A 50 2.78 26.32 -0.07
N ARG A 51 2.26 25.09 -0.13
CA ARG A 51 3.01 23.85 -0.45
C ARG A 51 2.98 23.52 -1.93
N ALA A 52 2.42 24.40 -2.76
CA ALA A 52 2.41 24.27 -4.20
C ALA A 52 3.85 24.22 -4.75
N THR A 53 4.35 23.00 -4.93
CA THR A 53 5.37 22.75 -5.94
C THR A 53 4.69 22.93 -7.28
N SER A 54 5.24 23.80 -8.12
CA SER A 54 4.71 24.14 -9.42
C SER A 54 4.71 22.91 -10.35
N PHE A 55 3.67 22.09 -10.27
CA PHE A 55 3.22 21.29 -11.40
C PHE A 55 2.13 22.08 -12.09
N VAL A 56 2.59 22.98 -12.97
CA VAL A 56 1.74 23.55 -14.00
C VAL A 56 1.39 22.41 -14.94
N ALA A 57 0.24 21.77 -14.72
CA ALA A 57 -0.48 21.08 -15.78
C ALA A 57 -1.52 22.06 -16.29
N GLU A 58 -1.02 22.95 -17.13
CA GLU A 58 -1.78 23.79 -18.03
C GLU A 58 -2.77 22.94 -18.82
N GLU A 59 -3.86 23.60 -19.18
CA GLU A 59 -4.99 23.12 -19.96
C GLU A 59 -4.59 22.15 -21.09
N MET A 60 -5.20 20.96 -21.08
CA MET A 60 -5.57 20.31 -22.33
C MET A 60 -7.09 20.41 -22.47
N THR A 61 -7.47 21.44 -23.20
CA THR A 61 -8.75 21.66 -23.84
C THR A 61 -9.11 20.45 -24.70
N GLU A 62 -10.27 19.88 -24.41
CA GLU A 62 -11.29 19.39 -25.34
C GLU A 62 -10.84 19.05 -26.79
N ALA A 63 -10.54 17.77 -27.05
CA ALA A 63 -11.03 16.99 -28.19
C ALA A 63 -10.28 15.65 -28.28
N GLN A 64 -10.97 14.53 -27.98
CA GLN A 64 -10.99 13.29 -28.79
C GLN A 64 -11.65 12.15 -28.02
N THR A 65 -12.97 12.19 -28.14
CA THR A 65 -13.92 11.09 -28.25
C THR A 65 -13.34 9.85 -28.96
N GLN A 66 -13.57 8.66 -28.36
CA GLN A 66 -13.74 7.33 -29.02
C GLN A 66 -12.45 6.65 -29.58
N GLN A 67 -12.09 5.37 -29.36
CA GLN A 67 -12.72 4.16 -28.80
C GLN A 67 -11.62 3.17 -28.36
N VAL A 68 -11.80 2.48 -27.24
CA VAL A 68 -11.29 1.10 -27.10
C VAL A 68 -12.46 0.23 -26.69
N GLN A 69 -12.85 -0.63 -27.62
CA GLN A 69 -14.02 -1.47 -27.54
C GLN A 69 -13.78 -2.63 -26.56
N LYS A 70 -14.74 -2.76 -25.63
CA LYS A 70 -15.57 -3.95 -25.44
C LYS A 70 -14.82 -5.29 -25.22
N VAL A 71 -14.54 -5.61 -23.96
CA VAL A 71 -14.40 -7.00 -23.49
C VAL A 71 -15.64 -7.38 -22.68
N ASN A 72 -16.10 -8.59 -22.99
CA ASN A 72 -17.37 -9.24 -22.71
C ASN A 72 -17.94 -9.08 -21.28
N THR A 73 -19.23 -8.77 -21.22
CA THR A 73 -20.06 -8.81 -20.01
C THR A 73 -20.55 -10.24 -19.79
N GLU A 74 -20.07 -10.89 -18.73
CA GLU A 74 -20.71 -12.07 -18.17
C GLU A 74 -21.02 -11.79 -16.70
N THR A 75 -22.30 -11.52 -16.43
CA THR A 75 -22.82 -11.21 -15.11
C THR A 75 -22.97 -12.51 -14.31
N LYS A 76 -22.20 -12.66 -13.22
CA LYS A 76 -22.59 -13.53 -12.11
C LYS A 76 -22.19 -12.93 -10.76
N ALA A 77 -23.22 -12.38 -10.10
CA ALA A 77 -23.48 -12.35 -8.66
C ALA A 77 -22.34 -12.01 -7.69
N VAL A 78 -22.37 -10.76 -7.21
CA VAL A 78 -22.33 -10.33 -5.81
C VAL A 78 -21.45 -11.15 -4.84
N LEU A 79 -20.23 -10.66 -4.60
CA LEU A 79 -19.62 -10.71 -3.26
C LEU A 79 -19.64 -9.30 -2.69
N VAL A 80 -20.45 -9.10 -1.66
CA VAL A 80 -20.28 -7.97 -0.74
C VAL A 80 -19.00 -8.26 0.02
N THR A 81 -17.93 -7.52 -0.27
CA THR A 81 -16.79 -7.42 0.62
C THR A 81 -16.58 -5.95 0.88
N THR A 82 -17.09 -5.51 2.03
CA THR A 82 -16.83 -4.19 2.58
C THR A 82 -15.32 -3.96 2.61
N PRO A 83 -14.80 -2.82 2.11
CA PRO A 83 -13.38 -2.50 2.24
C PRO A 83 -13.03 -2.35 3.71
N LYS A 84 -12.13 -3.20 4.22
CA LYS A 84 -11.56 -3.00 5.56
C LYS A 84 -10.67 -1.77 5.50
N THR A 85 -11.13 -0.65 6.06
CA THR A 85 -10.38 0.60 6.11
C THR A 85 -9.38 0.59 7.28
N PRO A 86 -8.21 1.26 7.16
CA PRO A 86 -7.10 1.19 8.12
C PRO A 86 -7.42 1.73 9.53
N GLU A 87 -8.54 2.41 9.73
CA GLU A 87 -9.01 2.90 11.04
C GLU A 87 -9.63 1.77 11.88
N SER A 88 -10.04 0.66 11.25
CA SER A 88 -10.51 -0.57 11.92
C SER A 88 -9.43 -1.21 12.81
N ASP A 89 -8.16 -0.89 12.59
CA ASP A 89 -7.02 -1.55 13.24
C ASP A 89 -6.30 -0.63 14.26
N PHE A 90 -6.84 0.57 14.52
CA PHE A 90 -6.27 1.51 15.49
C PHE A 90 -6.49 1.02 16.94
N GLY A 91 -5.41 0.91 17.72
CA GLY A 91 -5.43 0.37 19.09
C GLY A 91 -5.28 -1.16 19.19
N LEU A 92 -5.17 -1.86 18.05
CA LEU A 92 -4.62 -3.21 18.02
C LEU A 92 -3.10 -3.10 18.08
N ASP A 93 -2.46 -3.89 18.95
CA ASP A 93 -1.01 -3.97 19.09
C ASP A 93 -0.37 -4.52 17.81
N THR A 94 -0.34 -3.72 16.76
CA THR A 94 0.44 -3.94 15.54
C THR A 94 1.89 -3.58 15.86
N LYS A 95 2.46 -4.24 16.88
CA LYS A 95 3.90 -4.45 16.93
C LYS A 95 4.24 -5.05 15.60
N THR A 96 4.92 -4.24 14.79
CA THR A 96 5.36 -4.47 13.43
C THR A 96 5.24 -5.93 13.09
N LYS A 97 4.20 -6.29 12.34
CA LYS A 97 4.15 -7.54 11.57
C LYS A 97 5.30 -7.44 10.56
N ALA A 98 6.54 -7.49 11.06
CA ALA A 98 7.69 -7.96 10.34
C ALA A 98 7.15 -9.23 9.70
N GLU A 99 6.97 -9.18 8.38
CA GLU A 99 6.31 -10.21 7.60
C GLU A 99 6.67 -11.55 8.22
N GLU A 100 5.72 -12.17 8.92
CA GLU A 100 6.06 -13.29 9.78
C GLU A 100 6.58 -14.39 8.85
N ILE A 101 7.89 -14.56 8.81
CA ILE A 101 8.54 -15.57 8.00
C ILE A 101 8.15 -16.90 8.61
N ASN A 102 7.05 -17.46 8.11
CA ASN A 102 6.49 -18.71 8.58
C ASN A 102 7.22 -19.91 7.99
N ILE A 103 7.99 -19.70 6.92
CA ILE A 103 8.75 -20.75 6.24
C ILE A 103 10.11 -20.18 5.83
N ILE A 104 11.17 -20.93 6.14
CA ILE A 104 12.48 -20.73 5.53
C ILE A 104 12.84 -21.95 4.68
N THR A 105 13.49 -21.72 3.55
CA THR A 105 14.09 -22.77 2.73
C THR A 105 15.60 -22.62 2.78
N SER A 106 16.32 -23.72 2.97
CA SER A 106 17.77 -23.74 3.02
C SER A 106 18.30 -25.08 2.54
N THR A 107 19.60 -25.28 2.66
CA THR A 107 20.30 -26.52 2.27
C THR A 107 21.08 -27.01 3.49
N ILE A 108 21.12 -28.32 3.72
CA ILE A 108 22.06 -28.93 4.68
C ILE A 108 23.40 -29.09 3.94
N GLU A 109 24.51 -28.61 4.52
CA GLU A 109 25.81 -28.71 3.85
C GLU A 109 26.43 -30.11 4.01
N GLY A 110 26.91 -30.68 2.90
CA GLY A 110 27.65 -31.93 2.86
C GLY A 110 26.79 -33.19 2.69
N GLU A 111 27.34 -34.30 3.16
CA GLU A 111 26.68 -35.61 3.13
C GLU A 111 25.62 -35.71 4.22
N PHE A 112 24.40 -36.01 3.82
CA PHE A 112 23.27 -36.17 4.71
C PHE A 112 22.78 -37.61 4.69
N SER A 113 22.68 -38.24 5.86
CA SER A 113 22.19 -39.63 6.01
C SER A 113 20.85 -39.76 6.73
N GLY A 114 20.20 -38.65 7.02
CA GLY A 114 19.04 -38.60 7.92
C GLY A 114 19.36 -37.89 9.23
N TRP A 115 18.41 -37.95 10.15
CA TRP A 115 18.53 -37.37 11.49
C TRP A 115 17.78 -38.22 12.52
N ARG A 116 18.21 -38.12 13.77
CA ARG A 116 17.61 -38.69 14.97
C ARG A 116 17.38 -37.61 16.01
N LYS A 117 16.68 -37.96 17.08
CA LYS A 117 16.52 -37.08 18.23
C LYS A 117 17.90 -36.64 18.73
N ASP A 118 18.00 -35.37 19.08
CA ASP A 118 19.20 -34.70 19.56
C ASP A 118 20.30 -34.40 18.51
N ASP A 119 20.14 -34.82 17.26
CA ASP A 119 21.05 -34.42 16.18
C ASP A 119 20.98 -32.91 15.92
N GLU A 120 22.12 -32.34 15.55
CA GLU A 120 22.26 -30.93 15.17
C GLU A 120 22.41 -30.79 13.65
N ILE A 121 21.58 -29.95 13.06
CA ILE A 121 21.53 -29.72 11.62
C ILE A 121 22.03 -28.31 11.35
N MET A 122 23.19 -28.22 10.71
CA MET A 122 23.74 -26.97 10.21
C MET A 122 23.18 -26.69 8.81
N LEU A 123 22.66 -25.48 8.63
CA LEU A 123 22.12 -24.99 7.37
C LEU A 123 23.14 -24.09 6.66
N ALA A 124 23.05 -24.00 5.33
CA ALA A 124 23.93 -23.16 4.51
C ALA A 124 23.88 -21.66 4.84
N ASN A 125 22.86 -21.20 5.56
CA ASN A 125 22.77 -19.83 6.08
C ASN A 125 23.46 -19.67 7.46
N GLY A 126 24.21 -20.67 7.92
CA GLY A 126 24.93 -20.69 9.20
C GLY A 126 24.07 -20.98 10.43
N GLN A 127 22.75 -21.15 10.28
CA GLN A 127 21.87 -21.51 11.41
C GLN A 127 22.08 -22.96 11.82
N VAL A 128 21.95 -23.23 13.12
CA VAL A 128 22.01 -24.59 13.66
C VAL A 128 20.72 -24.93 14.38
N TRP A 129 20.10 -26.04 14.01
CA TRP A 129 18.83 -26.51 14.52
C TRP A 129 18.97 -27.91 15.11
N LYS A 130 18.53 -28.09 16.36
CA LYS A 130 18.54 -29.38 17.04
C LYS A 130 17.22 -30.11 16.85
N ILE A 131 17.25 -31.40 16.51
CA ILE A 131 16.06 -32.25 16.44
C ILE A 131 15.53 -32.53 17.84
N THR A 132 14.27 -32.14 18.11
CA THR A 132 13.61 -32.41 19.39
C THR A 132 12.72 -33.64 19.34
N SER A 133 12.15 -33.96 18.16
CA SER A 133 11.30 -35.13 17.97
C SER A 133 11.23 -35.56 16.50
N GLY A 134 11.18 -36.86 16.25
CA GLY A 134 11.12 -37.46 14.91
C GLY A 134 12.47 -38.02 14.45
N SER A 135 12.40 -38.85 13.42
CA SER A 135 13.58 -39.43 12.77
C SER A 135 13.35 -39.60 11.29
N LEU A 136 14.43 -39.49 10.53
CA LEU A 136 14.46 -39.72 9.10
C LEU A 136 15.74 -40.51 8.79
N PHE A 137 15.61 -41.50 7.91
CA PHE A 137 16.76 -42.13 7.26
C PHE A 137 16.66 -41.86 5.77
N HIS A 138 17.60 -41.08 5.23
CA HIS A 138 17.63 -40.73 3.82
C HIS A 138 19.05 -40.27 3.47
N LYS A 139 19.64 -40.87 2.44
CA LYS A 139 20.96 -40.49 1.96
C LYS A 139 20.83 -39.49 0.82
N ALA A 140 21.47 -38.33 0.95
CA ALA A 140 21.55 -37.30 -0.08
C ALA A 140 22.77 -36.41 0.16
N THR A 141 23.27 -35.79 -0.90
CA THR A 141 24.30 -34.75 -0.81
C THR A 141 23.65 -33.39 -0.95
N ASN A 142 23.94 -32.46 -0.05
CA ASN A 142 23.39 -31.10 -0.04
C ASN A 142 21.85 -31.03 -0.20
N PRO A 143 21.03 -31.76 0.59
CA PRO A 143 19.60 -31.77 0.41
C PRO A 143 18.97 -30.41 0.73
N LYS A 144 18.00 -29.99 -0.08
CA LYS A 144 17.15 -28.83 0.20
C LYS A 144 16.14 -29.18 1.28
N ILE A 145 16.00 -28.29 2.25
CA ILE A 145 15.10 -28.43 3.38
C ILE A 145 14.18 -27.22 3.50
N GLU A 146 13.06 -27.44 4.18
CA GLU A 146 12.12 -26.40 4.56
C GLU A 146 11.92 -26.48 6.07
N ILE A 147 12.04 -25.34 6.77
CA ILE A 147 11.63 -25.20 8.16
C ILE A 147 10.39 -24.33 8.21
N LYS A 148 9.29 -24.91 8.72
CA LYS A 148 8.01 -24.25 8.86
C LYS A 148 7.67 -24.00 10.32
N ARG A 149 7.23 -22.78 10.63
CA ARG A 149 6.65 -22.40 11.91
C ARG A 149 5.28 -23.07 12.07
N GLY A 150 5.11 -23.74 13.20
CA GLY A 150 3.86 -24.34 13.64
C GLY A 150 3.15 -23.50 14.69
N VAL A 151 2.07 -24.07 15.23
CA VAL A 151 1.33 -23.48 16.35
C VAL A 151 2.23 -23.35 17.60
N PHE A 152 1.92 -22.37 18.45
CA PHE A 152 2.63 -22.13 19.71
C PHE A 152 4.16 -21.93 19.57
N GLY A 153 4.62 -21.40 18.44
CA GLY A 153 6.05 -21.14 18.20
C GLY A 153 6.90 -22.41 18.01
N SER A 154 6.26 -23.56 17.74
CA SER A 154 6.98 -24.76 17.33
C SER A 154 7.57 -24.62 15.92
N TYR A 155 8.62 -25.37 15.60
CA TYR A 155 9.20 -25.42 14.27
C TYR A 155 9.31 -26.87 13.82
N ARG A 156 9.04 -27.12 12.53
CA ARG A 156 9.21 -28.42 11.89
C ARG A 156 10.13 -28.31 10.69
N ILE A 157 11.05 -29.27 10.56
CA ILE A 157 11.92 -29.44 9.40
C ILE A 157 11.43 -30.58 8.52
N LYS A 158 11.59 -30.45 7.20
CA LYS A 158 11.43 -31.53 6.22
C LYS A 158 12.48 -31.41 5.13
N VAL A 159 12.89 -32.54 4.54
CA VAL A 159 13.59 -32.55 3.25
C VAL A 159 12.56 -32.37 2.15
N ILE A 160 12.82 -31.46 1.21
CA ILE A 160 11.91 -31.23 0.08
C ILE A 160 11.85 -32.49 -0.79
N GLY A 161 10.64 -32.95 -1.11
CA GLY A 161 10.40 -34.21 -1.80
C GLY A 161 10.12 -35.41 -0.89
N LEU A 162 10.27 -35.25 0.44
CA LEU A 162 9.88 -36.26 1.42
C LEU A 162 8.69 -35.79 2.27
N ASN A 163 7.85 -36.75 2.65
CA ASN A 163 6.66 -36.49 3.49
C ASN A 163 6.95 -36.49 5.00
N LYS A 164 8.10 -37.03 5.41
CA LYS A 164 8.49 -37.11 6.83
C LYS A 164 8.97 -35.75 7.32
N THR A 165 8.53 -35.37 8.51
CA THR A 165 8.92 -34.13 9.20
C THR A 165 9.45 -34.43 10.61
N ALA A 166 10.21 -33.52 11.17
CA ALA A 166 10.70 -33.58 12.56
C ALA A 166 10.51 -32.24 13.25
N GLN A 167 10.30 -32.24 14.57
CA GLN A 167 10.32 -31.01 15.36
C GLN A 167 11.75 -30.57 15.63
N VAL A 168 11.97 -29.27 15.60
CA VAL A 168 13.30 -28.67 15.78
C VAL A 168 13.27 -27.45 16.69
N LYS A 169 14.40 -27.18 17.32
CA LYS A 169 14.66 -25.97 18.09
C LYS A 169 15.96 -25.34 17.61
N ARG A 170 15.95 -24.04 17.32
CA ARG A 170 17.17 -23.31 16.95
C ARG A 170 18.11 -23.22 18.16
N ILE A 171 19.39 -23.48 17.92
CA ILE A 171 20.44 -23.40 18.94
C ILE A 171 21.56 -22.41 18.56
N LYS A 172 21.65 -21.98 17.29
CA LYS A 172 22.56 -20.93 16.79
C LYS A 172 21.95 -20.18 15.61
#